data_AF-A0A2G4I7L3-F1
#
_entry.id   AF-A0A2G4I7L3-F1
#
_cell.length_a   1.000
_cell.length_b   1.000
_cell.length_c   1.000
_cell.angle_alpha   90.00
_cell.angle_beta   90.00
_cell.angle_gamma   90.00
#
_symmetry.space_group_name_H-M   'P 1'
#
loop_
_entity.id
_entity.type
_entity.pdbx_description
1 polymer ?
#
loop_
_entity_poly.entity_id
_entity_poly.type
_entity_poly.pdbx_seq_one_letter_code
_entity_poly.pdbx_strand_id
1 'polypeptide(L)'
;MSIKPSSATAKPRVRRVSRVIRDIDPWSVFKVGLVFHLVCYFVALISLVLLWNVAQSTGTLDNVENFMESFGWETFRFDGSELFGNLWVLGLLGVILGTGLWVLLATIFNLITDLVGGVRVTVLEEEVRIIAVEGDETAQ
;
A
#
# COMPACT_ATOMS: atom_id res chain seq x y z
N MET A 1 -48.45 -40.54 -18.10
CA MET A 1 -48.47 -39.42 -17.14
C MET A 1 -47.02 -39.17 -16.71
N SER A 2 -46.31 -38.30 -17.42
CA SER A 2 -44.87 -38.05 -17.21
C SER A 2 -44.69 -36.88 -16.25
N ILE A 3 -44.12 -37.14 -15.08
CA ILE A 3 -43.83 -36.11 -14.09
C ILE A 3 -42.41 -35.63 -14.33
N LYS A 4 -42.29 -34.47 -15.00
CA LYS A 4 -41.04 -33.72 -15.10
C LYS A 4 -40.73 -33.18 -13.70
N PRO A 5 -39.57 -33.49 -13.09
CA PRO A 5 -39.23 -32.89 -11.81
C PRO A 5 -38.99 -31.40 -12.02
N SER A 6 -39.67 -30.59 -11.22
CA SER A 6 -39.46 -29.15 -11.16
C SER A 6 -38.01 -28.88 -10.78
N SER A 7 -37.26 -28.21 -11.65
CA SER A 7 -35.92 -27.70 -11.36
C SER A 7 -36.04 -26.59 -10.31
N ALA A 8 -35.95 -26.97 -9.03
CA ALA A 8 -35.83 -26.00 -7.96
C ALA A 8 -34.52 -25.23 -8.17
N THR A 9 -34.63 -23.95 -8.54
CA THR A 9 -33.51 -23.00 -8.59
C THR A 9 -32.79 -23.03 -7.25
N ALA A 10 -31.62 -23.66 -7.21
CA ALA A 10 -30.78 -23.71 -6.03
C ALA A 10 -30.31 -22.27 -5.73
N LYS A 11 -30.98 -21.61 -4.80
CA LYS A 11 -30.61 -20.28 -4.31
C LYS A 11 -29.15 -20.35 -3.81
N PRO A 12 -28.26 -19.43 -4.19
CA PRO A 12 -26.87 -19.44 -3.74
C PRO A 12 -26.85 -19.49 -2.21
N ARG A 13 -26.41 -20.63 -1.66
CA ARG A 13 -26.41 -20.84 -0.21
C ARG A 13 -25.11 -20.23 0.30
N VAL A 14 -25.16 -18.93 0.64
CA VAL A 14 -24.02 -18.20 1.20
C VAL A 14 -23.58 -18.89 2.49
N ARG A 15 -22.41 -19.52 2.49
CA ARG A 15 -21.86 -20.20 3.66
C ARG A 15 -21.05 -19.17 4.45
N ARG A 16 -21.55 -18.81 5.62
CA ARG A 16 -20.82 -17.92 6.54
C ARG A 16 -19.70 -18.73 7.20
N VAL A 17 -18.45 -18.36 6.96
CA VAL A 17 -17.29 -18.97 7.61
C VAL A 17 -16.61 -17.89 8.45
N SER A 18 -16.66 -18.02 9.77
CA SER A 18 -15.88 -17.19 10.67
C SER A 18 -14.44 -17.72 10.70
N ARG A 19 -13.47 -16.89 10.32
CA ARG A 19 -12.03 -17.17 10.51
C ARG A 19 -11.49 -16.15 11.51
N VAL A 20 -10.68 -16.62 12.46
CA VAL A 20 -9.99 -15.73 13.41
C VAL A 20 -8.65 -15.39 12.81
N ILE A 21 -8.35 -14.09 12.62
CA ILE A 21 -7.01 -13.65 12.28
C ILE A 21 -6.21 -13.71 13.58
N ARG A 22 -5.27 -14.66 13.65
CA ARG A 22 -4.46 -14.91 14.86
C ARG A 22 -3.06 -14.28 14.76
N ASP A 23 -2.50 -14.12 13.56
CA ASP A 23 -1.15 -13.60 13.35
C ASP A 23 -1.06 -12.91 11.98
N ILE A 24 -0.39 -11.76 11.93
CA ILE A 24 0.11 -11.13 10.71
C ILE A 24 1.61 -11.44 10.56
N ASP A 25 1.98 -12.23 9.54
CA ASP A 25 3.39 -12.58 9.31
C ASP A 25 4.27 -11.33 9.08
N PRO A 26 5.19 -10.99 10.01
CA PRO A 26 6.03 -9.79 9.90
C PRO A 26 6.92 -9.80 8.66
N TRP A 27 7.28 -10.98 8.14
CA TRP A 27 8.07 -11.11 6.93
C TRP A 27 7.30 -10.67 5.68
N SER A 28 5.99 -10.93 5.66
CA SER A 28 5.11 -10.43 4.60
C SER A 28 4.99 -8.91 4.67
N VAL A 29 4.80 -8.36 5.88
CA VAL A 29 4.73 -6.90 6.10
C VAL A 29 6.02 -6.21 5.70
N PHE A 30 7.17 -6.81 5.99
CA PHE A 30 8.47 -6.29 5.54
C PHE A 30 8.55 -6.18 4.02
N LYS A 31 8.20 -7.24 3.29
CA LYS A 31 8.26 -7.26 1.81
C LYS A 31 7.31 -6.24 1.19
N VAL A 32 6.05 -6.23 1.64
CA VAL A 32 5.03 -5.31 1.12
C VAL A 32 5.38 -3.87 1.47
N GLY A 33 5.77 -3.63 2.73
CA GLY A 33 6.16 -2.32 3.23
C GLY A 33 7.38 -1.77 2.52
N LEU A 34 8.40 -2.59 2.24
CA LEU A 34 9.61 -2.17 1.53
C LEU A 34 9.29 -1.73 0.10
N VAL A 35 8.49 -2.51 -0.63
CA VAL A 35 8.06 -2.16 -1.99
C VAL A 35 7.23 -0.87 -1.98
N PHE A 36 6.27 -0.75 -1.06
CA PHE A 36 5.44 0.44 -0.92
C PHE A 36 6.27 1.69 -0.65
N HIS A 37 7.15 1.66 0.35
CA HIS A 37 7.98 2.81 0.70
C HIS A 37 8.97 3.16 -0.42
N LEU A 38 9.54 2.18 -1.13
CA LEU A 38 10.37 2.45 -2.31
C LEU A 38 9.60 3.18 -3.41
N VAL A 39 8.40 2.72 -3.74
CA VAL A 39 7.55 3.38 -4.77
C VAL A 39 7.21 4.81 -4.33
N CYS A 40 6.76 5.00 -3.10
CA CYS A 40 6.49 6.33 -2.54
C CYS A 40 7.73 7.23 -2.58
N TYR A 41 8.91 6.70 -2.26
CA TYR A 41 10.16 7.45 -2.32
C TYR A 41 10.53 7.89 -3.73
N PHE A 42 10.40 7.02 -4.74
CA PHE A 42 10.63 7.41 -6.13
C PHE A 42 9.63 8.47 -6.62
N VAL A 43 8.34 8.32 -6.28
CA VAL A 43 7.32 9.33 -6.61
C VAL A 43 7.66 10.68 -5.96
N ALA A 44 8.08 10.67 -4.69
CA ALA A 44 8.47 11.88 -3.96
C ALA A 44 9.73 12.53 -4.56
N LEU A 45 10.75 11.73 -4.91
CA LEU A 45 11.95 12.24 -5.58
C LEU A 45 11.64 12.87 -6.93
N ILE A 46 10.85 12.21 -7.78
CA ILE A 46 10.47 12.75 -9.08
C ILE A 46 9.68 14.05 -8.89
N SER A 47 8.73 14.06 -7.95
CA SER A 47 7.96 15.26 -7.62
C SER A 47 8.86 16.41 -7.16
N LEU A 48 9.84 16.14 -6.30
CA LEU A 48 10.80 17.13 -5.81
C LEU A 48 11.65 17.69 -6.95
N VAL A 49 12.17 16.83 -7.84
CA VAL A 49 12.95 17.25 -9.02
C VAL A 49 12.10 18.12 -9.94
N LEU A 50 10.84 17.75 -10.19
CA LEU A 50 9.93 18.54 -11.02
C LEU A 50 9.65 19.91 -10.38
N LEU A 51 9.33 19.96 -9.08
CA LEU A 51 9.11 21.20 -8.35
C LEU A 51 10.34 22.11 -8.39
N TRP A 52 11.54 21.54 -8.24
CA TRP A 52 12.78 22.29 -8.34
C TRP A 52 13.00 22.90 -9.73
N ASN A 53 12.76 22.13 -10.80
CA ASN A 53 12.86 22.65 -12.17
C ASN A 53 11.90 23.83 -12.39
N VAL A 54 10.68 23.75 -11.88
CA VAL A 54 9.69 24.84 -11.97
C VAL A 54 10.12 26.06 -11.16
N ALA A 55 10.65 25.85 -9.96
CA ALA A 55 11.14 26.93 -9.10
C ALA A 55 12.31 27.69 -9.75
N GLN A 56 13.24 26.94 -10.39
CA GLN A 56 14.34 27.51 -11.16
C GLN A 56 13.84 28.27 -12.40
N SER A 57 12.91 27.70 -13.18
CA SER A 57 12.40 28.37 -14.39
C SER A 57 11.64 29.65 -14.10
N THR A 58 11.00 29.73 -12.93
CA THR A 58 10.18 30.88 -12.54
C THR A 58 11.01 31.98 -11.83
N GLY A 59 12.30 31.73 -11.56
CA GLY A 59 13.13 32.64 -10.76
C GLY A 59 12.60 32.81 -9.33
N THR A 60 11.85 31.83 -8.82
CA THR A 60 11.32 31.86 -7.45
C THR A 60 12.45 31.77 -6.43
N LEU A 61 13.49 30.99 -6.74
CA LEU A 61 14.71 30.89 -5.93
C LEU A 61 15.41 32.24 -5.82
N ASP A 62 15.63 32.93 -6.94
CA ASP A 62 16.26 34.26 -6.94
C ASP A 62 15.46 35.29 -6.13
N ASN A 63 14.13 35.28 -6.22
CA ASN A 63 13.28 36.18 -5.42
C ASN A 63 13.35 35.88 -3.92
N VAL A 64 13.46 34.60 -3.54
CA VAL A 64 13.62 34.19 -2.14
C VAL A 64 15.02 34.54 -1.62
N GLU A 65 16.07 34.35 -2.41
CA GLU A 65 17.45 34.75 -2.05
C GLU A 65 17.53 36.25 -1.81
N ASN A 66 17.02 37.08 -2.74
CA ASN A 66 16.97 38.54 -2.56
C ASN A 66 16.14 38.97 -1.33
N PHE A 67 15.04 38.26 -1.05
CA PHE A 67 14.25 38.51 0.17
C PHE A 67 15.03 38.15 1.43
N MET A 68 15.74 37.02 1.47
CA MET A 68 16.56 36.61 2.62
C MET A 68 17.77 37.53 2.85
N GLU A 69 18.40 37.99 1.77
CA GLU A 69 19.46 39.01 1.83
C GLU A 69 18.94 40.31 2.45
N SER A 70 17.69 40.71 2.16
CA SER A 70 17.06 41.89 2.76
C SER A 70 16.85 41.79 4.29
N PHE A 71 16.89 40.57 4.84
CA PHE A 71 16.87 40.32 6.29
C PHE A 71 18.27 40.29 6.93
N GLY A 72 19.34 40.58 6.19
CA GLY A 72 20.71 40.66 6.69
C GLY A 72 21.49 39.33 6.67
N TRP A 73 21.03 38.36 5.88
CA TRP A 73 21.73 37.09 5.67
C TRP A 73 22.66 37.23 4.46
N GLU A 74 23.92 37.64 4.65
CA GLU A 74 24.81 38.10 3.57
C GLU A 74 25.34 36.99 2.62
N THR A 75 24.95 35.72 2.75
CA THR A 75 25.47 34.67 1.85
C THR A 75 24.60 33.40 1.80
N PHE A 76 23.28 33.54 1.74
CA PHE A 76 22.41 32.37 1.55
C PHE A 76 22.31 32.01 0.07
N ARG A 77 23.26 31.20 -0.43
CA ARG A 77 23.16 30.55 -1.75
C ARG A 77 22.53 29.18 -1.60
N PHE A 78 21.40 28.93 -2.26
CA PHE A 78 20.81 27.60 -2.32
C PHE A 78 21.64 26.71 -3.25
N ASP A 79 22.65 26.02 -2.71
CA ASP A 79 23.39 25.02 -3.49
C ASP A 79 22.54 23.76 -3.65
N GLY A 80 21.75 23.72 -4.72
CA GLY A 80 20.87 22.60 -5.02
C GLY A 80 21.63 21.27 -5.09
N SER A 81 22.91 21.28 -5.49
CA SER A 81 23.69 20.06 -5.68
C SER A 81 23.93 19.30 -4.36
N GLU A 82 24.29 20.00 -3.30
CA GLU A 82 24.51 19.44 -1.96
C GLU A 82 23.19 19.07 -1.27
N LEU A 83 22.14 19.84 -1.53
CA LEU A 83 20.79 19.58 -1.02
C LEU A 83 20.19 18.29 -1.61
N PHE A 84 20.25 18.10 -2.93
CA PHE A 84 19.83 16.86 -3.58
C PHE A 84 20.73 15.69 -3.16
N GLY A 85 22.03 15.95 -3.03
CA GLY A 85 23.04 15.00 -2.53
C GLY A 85 22.91 14.63 -1.05
N ASN A 86 22.12 15.33 -0.24
CA ASN A 86 21.78 14.86 1.10
C ASN A 86 20.37 14.28 1.15
N LEU A 87 19.43 14.83 0.37
CA LEU A 87 18.03 14.39 0.33
C LEU A 87 17.87 12.96 -0.18
N TRP A 88 18.64 12.53 -1.17
CA TRP A 88 18.57 11.14 -1.65
C TRP A 88 18.92 10.12 -0.54
N VAL A 89 20.01 10.33 0.22
CA VAL A 89 20.45 9.46 1.33
C VAL A 89 19.46 9.53 2.49
N LEU A 90 19.00 10.73 2.85
CA LEU A 90 17.99 10.89 3.90
C LEU A 90 16.67 10.22 3.55
N GLY A 91 16.24 10.30 2.28
CA GLY A 91 15.02 9.63 1.85
C GLY A 91 15.16 8.10 1.80
N LEU A 92 16.32 7.57 1.42
CA LEU A 92 16.62 6.13 1.56
C LEU A 92 16.58 5.68 3.02
N LEU A 93 17.16 6.47 3.93
CA LEU A 93 17.06 6.21 5.36
C LEU A 93 15.59 6.24 5.83
N GLY A 94 14.80 7.20 5.34
CA GLY A 94 13.36 7.30 5.59
C GLY A 94 12.58 6.06 5.14
N VAL A 95 12.90 5.49 3.97
CA VAL A 95 12.30 4.23 3.48
C VAL A 95 12.58 3.08 4.43
N ILE A 96 13.83 2.94 4.88
CA ILE A 96 14.25 1.87 5.80
C ILE A 96 13.55 2.04 7.15
N LEU A 97 13.55 3.25 7.71
CA LEU A 97 12.90 3.54 8.99
C LEU A 97 11.39 3.36 8.93
N GLY A 98 10.73 3.83 7.87
CA GLY A 98 9.28 3.67 7.67
C GLY A 98 8.87 2.21 7.51
N THR A 99 9.64 1.44 6.75
CA THR A 99 9.43 -0.01 6.62
C THR A 99 9.63 -0.72 7.95
N GLY A 100 10.70 -0.39 8.68
CA GLY A 100 10.96 -0.92 10.01
C GLY A 100 9.83 -0.62 10.99
N LEU A 101 9.32 0.62 10.97
CA LEU A 101 8.17 1.02 11.77
C LEU A 101 6.92 0.20 11.45
N TRP A 102 6.62 -0.04 10.18
CA TRP A 102 5.50 -0.92 9.77
C TRP A 102 5.65 -2.34 10.29
N VAL A 103 6.83 -2.93 10.19
CA VAL A 103 7.12 -4.27 10.72
C VAL A 103 6.96 -4.29 12.24
N LEU A 104 7.46 -3.28 12.94
CA LEU A 104 7.29 -3.16 14.39
C LEU A 104 5.82 -3.07 14.79
N LEU A 105 5.03 -2.28 14.06
CA LEU A 105 3.58 -2.18 14.28
C LEU A 105 2.88 -3.52 14.08
N ALA A 106 3.26 -4.29 13.05
CA ALA A 106 2.72 -5.63 12.83
C ALA A 106 3.08 -6.59 13.98
N THR A 107 4.34 -6.57 14.44
CA THR A 107 4.77 -7.38 15.59
C THR A 107 4.03 -7.00 16.87
N ILE A 108 3.87 -5.71 17.15
CA ILE A 108 3.10 -5.23 18.31
C ILE A 108 1.63 -5.64 18.19
N PHE A 109 1.04 -5.54 17.00
CA PHE A 109 -0.32 -6.00 16.75
C PHE A 109 -0.47 -7.49 17.08
N ASN A 110 0.45 -8.34 16.62
CA ASN A 110 0.44 -9.77 16.91
C ASN A 110 0.46 -10.03 18.43
N LEU A 111 1.33 -9.34 19.16
CA LEU A 111 1.42 -9.45 20.63
C LEU A 111 0.11 -9.05 21.32
N ILE A 112 -0.54 -7.98 20.84
CA ILE A 112 -1.84 -7.54 21.37
C ILE A 112 -2.94 -8.56 21.05
N THR A 113 -2.97 -9.11 19.83
CA THR A 113 -3.98 -10.10 19.46
C THR A 113 -3.84 -11.41 20.20
N ASP A 114 -2.61 -11.83 20.51
CA ASP A 114 -2.35 -13.00 21.34
C ASP A 114 -2.87 -12.78 22.77
N LEU A 115 -2.76 -11.55 23.31
CA LEU A 115 -3.28 -11.20 24.63
C LEU A 115 -4.82 -11.14 24.68
N VAL A 116 -5.47 -10.59 23.65
CA VAL A 116 -6.93 -10.37 23.62
C VAL A 116 -7.70 -11.61 23.10
N GLY A 117 -7.02 -12.58 22.50
CA GLY A 117 -7.63 -13.77 21.91
C GLY A 117 -8.03 -13.63 20.43
N GLY A 118 -7.47 -12.64 19.74
CA GLY A 118 -7.57 -12.45 18.28
C GLY A 118 -8.77 -11.64 17.79
N VAL A 119 -8.73 -11.26 16.51
CA VAL A 119 -9.83 -10.53 15.83
C VAL A 119 -10.68 -11.53 15.05
N ARG A 120 -11.98 -11.62 15.38
CA ARG A 120 -12.94 -12.45 14.63
C ARG A 120 -13.32 -11.76 13.32
N VAL A 121 -13.02 -12.41 12.20
CA VAL A 121 -13.42 -11.95 10.87
C VAL A 121 -14.45 -12.91 10.29
N THR A 122 -15.59 -12.39 9.83
CA THR A 122 -16.64 -13.19 9.19
C THR A 122 -16.48 -13.06 7.68
N VAL A 123 -16.05 -14.12 7.01
CA VAL A 123 -15.97 -14.18 5.54
C VAL A 123 -17.25 -14.81 5.02
N LEU A 124 -17.88 -14.16 4.04
CA LEU A 124 -19.03 -14.69 3.32
C LEU A 124 -18.49 -15.32 2.03
N GLU A 125 -18.34 -16.65 2.01
CA GLU A 125 -17.98 -17.37 0.78
C GLU A 125 -19.29 -17.63 -0.01
N GLU A 126 -19.37 -17.10 -1.24
CA GLU A 126 -20.46 -17.41 -2.17
C GLU A 126 -20.08 -18.69 -2.93
N GLU A 127 -20.72 -19.81 -2.61
CA GLU A 127 -20.54 -21.05 -3.35
C GLU A 127 -21.14 -20.91 -4.76
N VAL A 128 -20.31 -20.53 -5.74
CA VAL A 128 -20.67 -20.67 -7.16
C VAL A 128 -20.57 -22.15 -7.51
N ARG A 129 -21.69 -22.88 -7.45
CA ARG A 129 -21.77 -24.20 -8.07
C ARG A 129 -21.59 -24.01 -9.57
N ILE A 130 -20.41 -24.38 -10.07
CA ILE A 130 -20.23 -24.68 -11.48
C ILE A 130 -21.13 -25.90 -11.73
N ILE A 131 -22.34 -25.67 -12.23
CA ILE A 131 -23.16 -26.73 -12.78
C ILE A 131 -22.34 -27.24 -13.96
N ALA A 132 -21.73 -28.41 -13.78
CA ALA A 132 -21.25 -29.17 -14.91
C ALA A 132 -22.45 -29.35 -15.83
N VAL A 133 -22.47 -28.61 -16.93
CA VAL A 133 -23.37 -28.89 -18.04
C VAL A 133 -22.84 -30.20 -18.58
N GLU A 134 -23.38 -31.29 -18.04
CA GLU A 134 -23.20 -32.63 -18.59
C GLU A 134 -23.68 -32.54 -20.02
N GLY A 135 -22.71 -32.54 -20.94
CA GLY A 135 -22.93 -32.46 -22.36
C GLY A 135 -23.77 -33.64 -22.79
N ASP A 136 -25.04 -33.37 -23.06
CA ASP A 136 -25.86 -34.17 -23.96
C ASP A 136 -25.29 -34.04 -25.36
N GLU A 137 -24.13 -34.66 -25.60
CA GLU A 137 -23.64 -34.95 -26.94
C GLU A 137 -22.91 -36.30 -26.91
N THR A 138 -23.40 -37.21 -27.75
CA THR A 138 -22.76 -38.45 -28.23
C THR A 138 -23.00 -39.77 -27.46
N ALA A 139 -24.22 -40.30 -27.56
CA ALA A 139 -24.49 -41.70 -27.94
C ALA A 139 -26.02 -41.85 -28.10
N GLN A 140 -26.56 -41.68 -29.32
CA GLN A 140 -26.90 -42.79 -30.23
C GLN A 140 -27.52 -44.00 -29.54
#